data_AF-A0A316ALN8-F1
#
_entry.id   AF-A0A316ALN8-F1
#
_cell.length_a   1.000
_cell.length_b   1.000
_cell.length_c   1.000
_cell.angle_alpha   90.00
_cell.angle_beta   90.00
_cell.angle_gamma   90.00
#
_symmetry.space_group_name_H-M   'P 1'
#
loop_
_entity.id
_entity.type
_entity.pdbx_description
1 polymer ?
#
loop_
_entity_poly.entity_id
_entity_poly.type
_entity_poly.pdbx_seq_one_letter_code
_entity_poly.pdbx_strand_id
1 'polypeptide(L)'
;MKYFMASIQALLLLCVAKHSWGQTTDFEANWPSLEKHKAVPEWFADAKFGIYFHYGVYSVPGWGGEWYPRWMYVNNRVGWGEKIYQYHQDTYGKNFQYHDFIPMWKADKFDAASWVDLFADSGAKIIGSIAEHHDGFSLWESKANPWNAKDMGPKIDIVRAIQQETKKKGLKFMTTFHHGFHMNFYPHKTASVDRPDRELLLENDTIFPSQDPEYRLLYGNIGYAEANNLWINKLNEVIDGYSPDFIWMDFGQRYIKETYRQQFLANYFNHAQRQGKEVLVNTKGDFFPKSLAIVNVERATMQDITPNVWITDFILGGRMEL
;
A
#
# COMPACT_ATOMS: atom_id res chain seq x y z
N MET A 1 6.52 -28.78 74.18
CA MET A 1 7.12 -28.70 72.83
C MET A 1 6.28 -29.59 71.94
N LYS A 2 5.35 -29.05 71.13
CA LYS A 2 5.52 -28.69 69.70
C LYS A 2 6.23 -29.83 68.94
N TYR A 3 5.70 -30.46 67.89
CA TYR A 3 5.07 -29.89 66.70
C TYR A 3 4.12 -30.87 65.99
N PHE A 4 2.98 -30.33 65.56
CA PHE A 4 2.19 -30.79 64.42
C PHE A 4 3.00 -30.60 63.12
N MET A 5 2.98 -31.55 62.20
CA MET A 5 3.23 -31.27 60.78
C MET A 5 2.22 -32.02 59.91
N ALA A 6 1.29 -31.24 59.37
CA ALA A 6 0.28 -31.67 58.42
C ALA A 6 0.90 -31.79 57.03
N SER A 7 0.51 -32.84 56.32
CA SER A 7 0.78 -33.05 54.90
C SER A 7 0.00 -32.05 54.04
N ILE A 8 0.70 -31.17 53.33
CA ILE A 8 0.12 -30.32 52.29
C ILE A 8 0.34 -31.02 50.95
N GLN A 9 -0.71 -31.63 50.40
CA GLN A 9 -0.77 -32.00 48.99
C GLN A 9 -1.12 -30.75 48.18
N ALA A 10 -0.16 -30.24 47.41
CA ALA A 10 -0.41 -29.16 46.45
C ALA A 10 -1.08 -29.75 45.20
N LEU A 11 -2.38 -29.48 45.01
CA LEU A 11 -3.05 -29.67 43.72
C LEU A 11 -2.57 -28.57 42.75
N LEU A 12 -1.70 -28.93 41.82
CA LEU A 12 -1.44 -28.14 40.61
C LEU A 12 -2.64 -28.31 39.66
N LEU A 13 -3.54 -27.34 39.67
CA LEU A 13 -4.55 -27.16 38.63
C LEU A 13 -3.85 -26.64 37.36
N LEU A 14 -3.45 -27.57 36.49
CA LEU A 14 -3.12 -27.27 35.09
C LEU A 14 -4.42 -26.88 34.37
N CYS A 15 -4.69 -25.58 34.29
CA CYS A 15 -5.64 -25.02 33.33
C CYS A 15 -5.08 -25.19 31.91
N VAL A 16 -5.28 -26.37 31.32
CA VAL A 16 -5.12 -26.55 29.88
C VAL A 16 -6.30 -25.86 29.21
N ALA A 17 -6.11 -24.61 28.80
CA ALA A 17 -7.03 -23.94 27.91
C ALA A 17 -7.07 -24.74 26.60
N LYS A 18 -8.10 -25.57 26.44
CA LYS A 18 -8.42 -26.20 25.16
C LYS A 18 -8.87 -25.09 24.21
N HIS A 19 -7.93 -24.49 23.47
CA HIS A 19 -8.29 -23.82 22.23
C HIS A 19 -8.81 -24.90 21.29
N SER A 20 -10.13 -24.99 21.17
CA SER A 20 -10.76 -25.68 20.05
C SER A 20 -10.41 -24.88 18.81
N TRP A 21 -9.38 -25.29 18.09
CA TRP A 21 -9.18 -24.88 16.71
C TRP A 21 -10.32 -25.52 15.92
N GLY A 22 -11.49 -24.87 15.91
CA GLY A 22 -12.50 -25.20 14.93
C GLY A 22 -11.84 -25.09 13.56
N GLN A 23 -12.05 -26.08 12.69
CA GLN A 23 -11.61 -25.96 11.31
C GLN A 23 -12.33 -24.75 10.71
N THR A 24 -11.65 -23.62 10.67
CA THR A 24 -12.09 -22.43 9.96
C THR A 24 -12.00 -22.78 8.49
N THR A 25 -13.14 -22.87 7.81
CA THR A 25 -13.17 -23.06 6.36
C THR A 25 -12.47 -21.88 5.70
N ASP A 26 -11.57 -22.15 4.76
CA ASP A 26 -10.90 -21.11 3.98
C ASP A 26 -11.93 -20.20 3.29
N PHE A 27 -11.59 -18.91 3.21
CA PHE A 27 -12.29 -17.92 2.41
C PHE A 27 -12.19 -18.27 0.93
N GLU A 28 -13.33 -18.23 0.26
CA GLU A 28 -13.42 -18.37 -1.20
C GLU A 28 -13.43 -16.98 -1.85
N ALA A 29 -13.00 -16.88 -3.10
CA ALA A 29 -13.00 -15.63 -3.86
C ALA A 29 -14.41 -15.23 -4.35
N ASN A 30 -15.34 -15.05 -3.41
CA ASN A 30 -16.69 -14.54 -3.65
C ASN A 30 -17.18 -13.74 -2.44
N TRP A 31 -18.04 -12.74 -2.67
CA TRP A 31 -18.49 -11.83 -1.62
C TRP A 31 -19.13 -12.53 -0.40
N PRO A 32 -20.06 -13.50 -0.56
CA PRO A 32 -20.66 -14.18 0.59
C PRO A 32 -19.64 -14.88 1.51
N SER A 33 -18.56 -15.41 0.95
CA SER A 33 -17.47 -16.00 1.75
C SER A 33 -16.61 -14.93 2.41
N LEU A 34 -16.19 -13.91 1.65
CA LEU A 34 -15.31 -12.83 2.11
C LEU A 34 -15.94 -11.94 3.19
N GLU A 35 -17.24 -11.69 3.12
CA GLU A 35 -17.98 -10.88 4.10
C GLU A 35 -18.08 -11.50 5.50
N LYS A 36 -17.62 -12.75 5.67
CA LYS A 36 -17.44 -13.35 7.00
C LYS A 36 -16.25 -12.76 7.75
N HIS A 37 -15.35 -12.05 7.06
CA HIS A 37 -14.23 -11.35 7.69
C HIS A 37 -14.73 -10.13 8.47
N LYS A 38 -14.25 -9.96 9.71
CA LYS A 38 -14.57 -8.80 10.53
C LYS A 38 -13.82 -7.57 10.00
N ALA A 39 -14.55 -6.61 9.43
CA ALA A 39 -13.96 -5.40 8.85
C ALA A 39 -13.01 -4.63 9.77
N VAL A 40 -13.27 -4.63 11.09
CA VAL A 40 -12.48 -3.85 12.04
C VAL A 40 -12.11 -4.72 13.23
N PRO A 41 -10.85 -5.20 13.33
CA PRO A 41 -10.39 -5.90 14.51
C PRO A 41 -10.21 -4.95 15.70
N GLU A 42 -10.25 -5.50 16.92
CA GLU A 42 -10.23 -4.69 18.15
C GLU A 42 -8.94 -3.89 18.28
N TRP A 43 -7.81 -4.50 17.93
CA TRP A 43 -6.50 -3.84 17.96
C TRP A 43 -6.49 -2.56 17.10
N PHE A 44 -7.23 -2.53 15.99
CA PHE A 44 -7.29 -1.36 15.12
C PHE A 44 -8.19 -0.29 15.71
N ALA A 45 -9.36 -0.69 16.22
CA ALA A 45 -10.26 0.22 16.90
C ALA A 45 -9.56 0.93 18.05
N ASP A 46 -8.66 0.27 18.77
CA ASP A 46 -7.90 0.84 19.90
C ASP A 46 -6.64 1.62 19.50
N ALA A 47 -6.07 1.36 18.32
CA ALA A 47 -4.82 1.96 17.88
C ALA A 47 -4.89 3.50 17.77
N LYS A 48 -6.02 4.03 17.26
CA LYS A 48 -6.35 5.45 17.01
C LYS A 48 -5.41 6.23 16.09
N PHE A 49 -4.11 5.95 16.09
CA PHE A 49 -3.08 6.70 15.40
C PHE A 49 -2.01 5.79 14.78
N GLY A 50 -1.68 6.06 13.53
CA GLY A 50 -0.64 5.40 12.76
C GLY A 50 0.08 6.37 11.84
N ILE A 51 1.30 6.03 11.46
CA ILE A 51 2.13 6.84 10.55
C ILE A 51 2.58 5.99 9.38
N TYR A 52 2.53 6.56 8.19
CA TYR A 52 3.15 6.04 6.97
C TYR A 52 3.75 7.19 6.18
N PHE A 53 4.44 6.88 5.09
CA PHE A 53 5.15 7.87 4.29
C PHE A 53 4.99 7.58 2.79
N HIS A 54 4.99 8.64 1.99
CA HIS A 54 5.20 8.54 0.54
C HIS A 54 6.68 8.80 0.26
N TYR A 55 7.39 7.76 -0.14
CA TYR A 55 8.83 7.76 -0.43
C TYR A 55 9.08 6.83 -1.60
N GLY A 56 9.84 7.28 -2.60
CA GLY A 56 10.09 6.51 -3.81
C GLY A 56 10.93 7.28 -4.82
N VAL A 57 10.99 6.78 -6.05
CA VAL A 57 11.73 7.43 -7.15
C VAL A 57 11.18 8.84 -7.42
N TYR A 58 9.87 9.05 -7.28
CA TYR A 58 9.21 10.36 -7.35
C TYR A 58 9.67 11.35 -6.27
N SER A 59 10.42 10.92 -5.26
CA SER A 59 11.05 11.81 -4.27
C SER A 59 12.37 12.41 -4.77
N VAL A 60 13.00 11.85 -5.82
CA VAL A 60 14.29 12.35 -6.36
C VAL A 60 14.22 13.79 -6.85
N PRO A 61 13.17 14.22 -7.61
CA PRO A 61 13.09 15.61 -8.05
C PRO A 61 12.96 16.61 -6.91
N GLY A 62 12.51 16.17 -5.72
CA GLY A 62 12.27 17.06 -4.58
C GLY A 62 11.22 18.15 -4.86
N TRP A 63 10.40 17.98 -5.89
CA TRP A 63 9.47 18.98 -6.40
C TRP A 63 8.20 18.31 -6.96
N GLY A 64 7.05 18.99 -6.92
CA GLY A 64 5.80 18.53 -7.55
C GLY A 64 5.06 17.37 -6.87
N GLY A 65 5.70 16.65 -5.95
CA GLY A 65 5.08 15.58 -5.16
C GLY A 65 5.00 14.22 -5.87
N GLU A 66 4.23 13.30 -5.31
CA GLU A 66 4.17 11.89 -5.73
C GLU A 66 3.51 11.65 -7.09
N TRP A 67 2.85 12.67 -7.65
CA TRP A 67 2.31 12.66 -9.02
C TRP A 67 3.24 13.31 -10.06
N TYR A 68 4.44 13.75 -9.66
CA TYR A 68 5.49 14.18 -10.59
C TYR A 68 5.69 13.23 -11.79
N PRO A 69 5.74 11.89 -11.61
CA PRO A 69 6.01 10.98 -12.72
C PRO A 69 4.94 11.02 -13.81
N ARG A 70 3.69 11.36 -13.44
CA ARG A 70 2.60 11.55 -14.39
C ARG A 70 2.69 12.92 -15.04
N TRP A 71 2.78 13.97 -14.22
CA TRP A 71 2.63 15.35 -14.66
C TRP A 71 3.86 15.90 -15.41
N MET A 72 5.01 15.25 -15.31
CA MET A 72 6.17 15.56 -16.16
C MET A 72 5.94 15.27 -17.65
N TYR A 73 4.83 14.61 -18.00
CA TYR A 73 4.42 14.30 -19.37
C TYR A 73 3.19 15.06 -19.85
N VAL A 74 2.66 16.01 -19.06
CA VAL A 74 1.43 16.74 -19.39
C VAL A 74 1.73 18.23 -19.47
N ASN A 75 1.94 18.74 -20.68
CA ASN A 75 2.17 20.16 -20.91
C ASN A 75 0.86 20.95 -20.79
N ASN A 76 0.96 22.23 -20.42
CA ASN A 76 -0.17 23.16 -20.28
C ASN A 76 -1.28 22.67 -19.32
N ARG A 77 -0.96 21.79 -18.38
CA ARG A 77 -1.90 21.28 -17.38
C ARG A 77 -2.42 22.43 -16.51
N VAL A 78 -3.73 22.51 -16.27
CA VAL A 78 -4.32 23.53 -15.38
C VAL A 78 -4.60 22.96 -13.99
N GLY A 79 -4.15 23.62 -12.92
CA GLY A 79 -4.40 23.24 -11.53
C GLY A 79 -3.28 22.40 -10.90
N TRP A 80 -3.63 21.35 -10.14
CA TRP A 80 -2.62 20.58 -9.39
C TRP A 80 -1.54 19.96 -10.29
N GLY A 81 -0.28 20.40 -10.15
CA GLY A 81 0.82 19.93 -10.97
C GLY A 81 1.07 20.73 -12.25
N GLU A 82 0.41 21.88 -12.41
CA GLU A 82 0.51 22.79 -13.57
C GLU A 82 1.96 23.13 -13.97
N LYS A 83 2.85 23.34 -13.00
CA LYS A 83 4.25 23.73 -13.29
C LYS A 83 5.22 22.53 -13.39
N ILE A 84 4.76 21.29 -13.18
CA ILE A 84 5.64 20.09 -13.18
C ILE A 84 6.30 19.90 -14.54
N TYR A 85 5.53 20.00 -15.62
CA TYR A 85 6.07 19.83 -16.96
C TYR A 85 7.18 20.84 -17.26
N GLN A 86 6.91 22.14 -17.08
CA GLN A 86 7.88 23.20 -17.35
C GLN A 86 9.13 23.07 -16.48
N TYR A 87 8.96 22.83 -15.17
CA TYR A 87 10.08 22.59 -14.26
C TYR A 87 10.94 21.40 -14.71
N HIS A 88 10.31 20.30 -15.18
CA HIS A 88 11.03 19.14 -15.69
C HIS A 88 11.87 19.49 -16.92
N GLN A 89 11.28 20.23 -17.87
CA GLN A 89 11.96 20.68 -19.08
C GLN A 89 13.17 21.56 -18.76
N ASP A 90 13.02 22.51 -17.83
CA ASP A 90 14.07 23.47 -17.48
C ASP A 90 15.21 22.83 -16.66
N THR A 91 14.88 21.83 -15.82
CA THR A 91 15.83 21.23 -14.88
C THR A 91 16.57 20.03 -15.48
N TYR A 92 15.86 19.16 -16.19
CA TYR A 92 16.37 17.87 -16.66
C TYR A 92 16.44 17.77 -18.19
N GLY A 93 15.60 18.54 -18.89
CA GLY A 93 15.55 18.58 -20.35
C GLY A 93 14.59 17.57 -20.96
N LYS A 94 14.16 17.86 -22.20
CA LYS A 94 13.11 17.13 -22.93
C LYS A 94 13.32 15.62 -23.13
N ASN A 95 14.56 15.16 -23.09
CA ASN A 95 14.91 13.76 -23.33
C ASN A 95 15.01 12.96 -22.03
N PHE A 96 14.96 13.62 -20.86
CA PHE A 96 14.99 12.95 -19.57
C PHE A 96 13.62 12.32 -19.31
N GLN A 97 13.60 11.04 -18.98
CA GLN A 97 12.40 10.25 -18.71
C GLN A 97 12.34 9.88 -17.23
N TYR A 98 11.16 9.46 -16.77
CA TYR A 98 10.99 9.08 -15.35
C TYR A 98 11.93 7.95 -14.92
N HIS A 99 12.17 6.97 -15.80
CA HIS A 99 13.11 5.87 -15.52
C HIS A 99 14.54 6.35 -15.27
N ASP A 100 14.94 7.53 -15.75
CA ASP A 100 16.28 8.08 -15.52
C ASP A 100 16.48 8.54 -14.07
N PHE A 101 15.40 8.76 -13.31
CA PHE A 101 15.49 9.03 -11.86
C PHE A 101 15.79 7.77 -11.04
N ILE A 102 15.49 6.58 -11.55
CA ILE A 102 15.69 5.31 -10.83
C ILE A 102 17.15 5.14 -10.38
N PRO A 103 18.17 5.27 -11.26
CA PRO A 103 19.56 5.17 -10.81
C PRO A 103 19.98 6.33 -9.90
N MET A 104 19.26 7.45 -9.86
CA MET A 104 19.55 8.58 -8.96
C MET A 104 18.97 8.39 -7.56
N TRP A 105 17.93 7.58 -7.40
CA TRP A 105 17.34 7.30 -6.11
C TRP A 105 18.23 6.31 -5.32
N LYS A 106 19.19 6.83 -4.55
CA LYS A 106 20.14 5.99 -3.80
C LYS A 106 19.75 5.66 -2.37
N ALA A 107 18.91 6.50 -1.75
CA ALA A 107 18.52 6.38 -0.35
C ALA A 107 19.72 6.25 0.62
N ASP A 108 20.86 6.91 0.34
CA ASP A 108 22.13 6.71 1.07
C ASP A 108 22.06 6.95 2.59
N LYS A 109 21.04 7.69 3.04
CA LYS A 109 20.80 8.02 4.46
C LYS A 109 19.55 7.35 5.02
N PHE A 110 18.98 6.38 4.31
CA PHE A 110 17.83 5.65 4.79
C PHE A 110 18.22 4.76 5.97
N ASP A 111 17.51 4.94 7.08
CA ASP A 111 17.65 4.13 8.29
C ASP A 111 16.25 3.81 8.83
N ALA A 112 15.82 2.58 8.60
CA ALA A 112 14.54 2.08 9.05
C ALA A 112 14.38 2.12 10.57
N ALA A 113 15.47 1.86 11.33
CA ALA A 113 15.42 1.84 12.79
C ALA A 113 15.15 3.25 13.32
N SER A 114 15.90 4.24 12.84
CA SER A 114 15.71 5.64 13.21
C SER A 114 14.29 6.15 12.87
N TRP A 115 13.74 5.77 11.72
CA TRP A 115 12.38 6.16 11.33
C TRP A 115 11.33 5.50 12.23
N VAL A 116 11.44 4.19 12.46
CA VAL A 116 10.50 3.44 13.28
C VAL A 116 10.58 3.84 14.76
N ASP A 117 11.77 4.18 15.27
CA ASP A 117 11.97 4.78 16.59
C ASP A 117 11.18 6.09 16.70
N LEU A 118 11.42 7.02 15.77
CA LEU A 118 10.72 8.30 15.73
C LEU A 118 9.18 8.14 15.68
N PHE A 119 8.68 7.23 14.85
CA PHE A 119 7.24 7.01 14.71
C PHE A 119 6.66 6.38 15.98
N ALA A 120 7.35 5.42 16.60
CA ALA A 120 6.92 4.83 17.86
C ALA A 120 6.88 5.85 19.00
N ASP A 121 7.89 6.72 19.07
CA ASP A 121 8.01 7.76 20.10
C ASP A 121 6.92 8.84 19.97
N SER A 122 6.36 9.03 18.77
CA SER A 122 5.18 9.88 18.58
C SER A 122 3.86 9.27 19.09
N GLY A 123 3.90 8.01 19.55
CA GLY A 123 2.76 7.27 20.07
C GLY A 123 2.01 6.45 19.02
N ALA A 124 2.47 6.41 17.77
CA ALA A 124 1.85 5.62 16.71
C ALA A 124 1.81 4.12 17.08
N LYS A 125 0.65 3.50 16.84
CA LYS A 125 0.45 2.06 17.08
C LYS A 125 0.56 1.23 15.79
N ILE A 126 0.52 1.91 14.66
CA ILE A 126 0.61 1.34 13.32
C ILE A 126 1.72 2.09 12.57
N ILE A 127 2.65 1.36 11.97
CA ILE A 127 3.68 1.93 11.10
C ILE A 127 3.52 1.35 9.70
N GLY A 128 3.41 2.23 8.71
CA GLY A 128 3.22 1.90 7.31
C GLY A 128 4.44 2.17 6.46
N SER A 129 4.73 1.24 5.54
CA SER A 129 5.58 1.50 4.37
C SER A 129 4.70 1.63 3.14
N ILE A 130 4.97 2.62 2.30
CA ILE A 130 4.53 2.55 0.90
C ILE A 130 5.19 1.32 0.26
N ALA A 131 4.38 0.41 -0.25
CA ALA A 131 4.86 -0.77 -0.97
C ALA A 131 4.99 -0.46 -2.46
N GLU A 132 3.97 0.16 -3.04
CA GLU A 132 4.02 0.69 -4.39
C GLU A 132 3.02 1.84 -4.57
N HIS A 133 3.50 2.94 -5.15
CA HIS A 133 2.65 4.06 -5.52
C HIS A 133 2.01 3.82 -6.90
N HIS A 134 1.54 4.86 -7.60
CA HIS A 134 0.98 4.72 -8.94
C HIS A 134 2.03 4.54 -10.05
N ASP A 135 3.30 4.82 -9.74
CA ASP A 135 4.39 5.01 -10.70
C ASP A 135 4.98 3.70 -11.26
N GLY A 136 4.55 2.55 -10.74
CA GLY A 136 4.96 1.22 -11.20
C GLY A 136 6.23 0.67 -10.59
N PHE A 137 6.81 1.35 -9.59
CA PHE A 137 8.07 0.97 -8.96
C PHE A 137 7.84 0.37 -7.56
N SER A 138 8.15 -0.92 -7.41
CA SER A 138 7.93 -1.68 -6.17
C SER A 138 9.05 -1.43 -5.14
N LEU A 139 8.71 -1.19 -3.88
CA LEU A 139 9.70 -0.89 -2.82
C LEU A 139 10.23 -2.13 -2.07
N TRP A 140 9.94 -3.32 -2.58
CA TRP A 140 10.38 -4.60 -2.02
C TRP A 140 11.15 -5.44 -3.05
N GLU A 141 11.71 -6.58 -2.64
CA GLU A 141 12.31 -7.56 -3.56
C GLU A 141 11.22 -8.30 -4.35
N SER A 142 10.77 -7.71 -5.46
CA SER A 142 9.69 -8.26 -6.28
C SER A 142 10.21 -9.19 -7.37
N LYS A 143 9.57 -10.35 -7.55
CA LYS A 143 9.79 -11.24 -8.70
C LYS A 143 8.79 -10.98 -9.81
N ALA A 144 7.58 -10.54 -9.47
CA ALA A 144 6.53 -10.16 -10.40
C ALA A 144 6.86 -8.84 -11.13
N ASN A 145 7.62 -7.94 -10.50
CA ASN A 145 7.99 -6.66 -11.07
C ASN A 145 9.52 -6.45 -11.06
N PRO A 146 10.18 -6.41 -12.24
CA PRO A 146 11.61 -6.12 -12.30
C PRO A 146 11.95 -4.67 -11.91
N TRP A 147 10.96 -3.77 -11.91
CA TRP A 147 11.12 -2.38 -11.49
C TRP A 147 10.97 -2.27 -9.98
N ASN A 148 12.03 -2.58 -9.25
CA ASN A 148 11.99 -2.63 -7.80
C ASN A 148 13.24 -2.08 -7.08
N ALA A 149 13.05 -1.64 -5.84
CA ALA A 149 14.07 -0.99 -5.01
C ALA A 149 15.21 -1.92 -4.58
N LYS A 150 14.99 -3.24 -4.59
CA LYS A 150 16.02 -4.20 -4.20
C LYS A 150 17.05 -4.41 -5.32
N ASP A 151 16.60 -4.43 -6.56
CA ASP A 151 17.45 -4.65 -7.73
C ASP A 151 17.99 -3.34 -8.31
N MET A 152 17.24 -2.25 -8.18
CA MET A 152 17.55 -0.95 -8.76
C MET A 152 17.69 0.15 -7.69
N GLY A 153 18.12 1.35 -8.10
CA GLY A 153 18.20 2.52 -7.24
C GLY A 153 18.98 2.26 -5.93
N PRO A 154 18.31 2.21 -4.76
CA PRO A 154 18.96 2.08 -3.46
C PRO A 154 19.51 0.67 -3.18
N LYS A 155 19.05 -0.36 -3.93
CA LYS A 155 19.36 -1.78 -3.67
C LYS A 155 18.96 -2.26 -2.27
N ILE A 156 17.89 -1.68 -1.74
CA ILE A 156 17.34 -1.95 -0.41
C ILE A 156 15.89 -2.40 -0.57
N ASP A 157 15.53 -3.47 0.13
CA ASP A 157 14.12 -3.81 0.34
C ASP A 157 13.57 -2.93 1.48
N ILE A 158 12.99 -1.79 1.10
CA ILE A 158 12.49 -0.76 2.04
C ILE A 158 11.33 -1.33 2.86
N VAL A 159 10.42 -2.08 2.22
CA VAL A 159 9.27 -2.69 2.88
C VAL A 159 9.73 -3.68 3.96
N ARG A 160 10.73 -4.53 3.67
CA ARG A 160 11.31 -5.46 4.65
C ARG A 160 11.96 -4.73 5.81
N ALA A 161 12.75 -3.70 5.52
CA ALA A 161 13.47 -2.96 6.54
C ALA A 161 12.51 -2.35 7.57
N ILE A 162 11.45 -1.67 7.10
CA ILE A 162 10.42 -1.10 7.98
C ILE A 162 9.61 -2.18 8.70
N GLN A 163 9.26 -3.28 8.02
CA GLN A 163 8.55 -4.41 8.61
C GLN A 163 9.30 -4.99 9.81
N GLN A 164 10.61 -5.22 9.66
CA GLN A 164 11.43 -5.82 10.70
C GLN A 164 11.54 -4.94 11.93
N GLU A 165 11.81 -3.64 11.76
CA GLU A 165 11.91 -2.70 12.88
C GLU A 165 10.55 -2.49 13.56
N THR A 166 9.46 -2.41 12.78
CA THR A 166 8.09 -2.30 13.32
C THR A 166 7.75 -3.49 14.22
N LYS A 167 8.08 -4.71 13.76
CA LYS A 167 7.86 -5.95 14.53
C LYS A 167 8.70 -6.02 15.79
N LYS A 168 9.96 -5.58 15.77
CA LYS A 168 10.83 -5.54 16.97
C LYS A 168 10.22 -4.70 18.08
N LYS A 169 9.44 -3.68 17.75
CA LYS A 169 8.72 -2.82 18.70
C LYS A 169 7.35 -3.35 19.12
N GLY A 170 6.89 -4.48 18.58
CA GLY A 170 5.55 -5.01 18.84
C GLY A 170 4.43 -4.13 18.29
N LEU A 171 4.72 -3.29 17.29
CA LEU A 171 3.75 -2.43 16.63
C LEU A 171 3.10 -3.15 15.43
N LYS A 172 1.96 -2.63 14.97
CA LYS A 172 1.24 -3.17 13.81
C LYS A 172 1.88 -2.68 12.52
N PHE A 173 2.14 -3.61 11.60
CA PHE A 173 2.79 -3.27 10.33
C PHE A 173 1.75 -3.08 9.22
N MET A 174 1.84 -1.96 8.52
CA MET A 174 0.98 -1.62 7.39
C MET A 174 1.79 -1.54 6.08
N THR A 175 1.18 -1.94 4.98
CA THR A 175 1.68 -1.69 3.63
C THR A 175 0.65 -0.93 2.82
N THR A 176 1.05 0.13 2.11
CA THR A 176 0.14 0.90 1.27
C THR A 176 0.36 0.62 -0.21
N PHE A 177 -0.75 0.49 -0.95
CA PHE A 177 -0.76 0.13 -2.36
C PHE A 177 -1.66 1.08 -3.15
N HIS A 178 -1.06 1.68 -4.17
CA HIS A 178 -1.73 2.64 -5.05
C HIS A 178 -1.74 2.14 -6.50
N HIS A 179 -1.11 1.00 -6.78
CA HIS A 179 -0.89 0.45 -8.11
C HIS A 179 -2.16 -0.02 -8.83
N GLY A 180 -3.33 0.03 -8.19
CA GLY A 180 -4.61 -0.17 -8.88
C GLY A 180 -4.85 0.85 -10.02
N PHE A 181 -4.27 2.05 -9.91
CA PHE A 181 -4.34 3.09 -10.95
C PHE A 181 -3.17 3.06 -11.94
N HIS A 182 -2.17 2.20 -11.73
CA HIS A 182 -0.89 2.22 -12.47
C HIS A 182 -1.05 2.19 -14.00
N MET A 183 -1.88 1.30 -14.53
CA MET A 183 -2.15 1.20 -15.97
C MET A 183 -2.81 2.46 -16.58
N ASN A 184 -3.41 3.30 -15.75
CA ASN A 184 -4.02 4.59 -16.13
C ASN A 184 -3.16 5.79 -15.71
N PHE A 185 -2.07 5.56 -14.97
CA PHE A 185 -1.33 6.61 -14.30
C PHE A 185 -0.47 7.42 -15.26
N TYR A 186 0.14 6.81 -16.28
CA TYR A 186 0.86 7.55 -17.31
C TYR A 186 -0.05 7.89 -18.50
N PRO A 187 0.16 9.03 -19.16
CA PRO A 187 -0.52 9.29 -20.42
C PRO A 187 -0.18 8.23 -21.47
N HIS A 188 -1.12 7.91 -22.35
CA HIS A 188 -0.96 6.83 -23.33
C HIS A 188 -1.52 7.17 -24.71
N LYS A 189 -0.82 6.71 -25.77
CA LYS A 189 -1.18 7.02 -27.16
C LYS A 189 -2.52 6.43 -27.60
N THR A 190 -2.90 5.30 -27.00
CA THR A 190 -4.15 4.61 -27.34
C THR A 190 -5.11 4.64 -26.17
N ALA A 191 -6.33 5.09 -26.44
CA ALA A 191 -7.46 4.93 -25.53
C ALA A 191 -8.05 3.52 -25.69
N SER A 192 -8.34 2.84 -24.58
CA SER A 192 -9.08 1.57 -24.56
C SER A 192 -10.26 1.66 -23.61
N VAL A 193 -11.27 0.79 -23.79
CA VAL A 193 -12.40 0.71 -22.85
C VAL A 193 -11.96 0.34 -21.43
N ASP A 194 -10.83 -0.34 -21.31
CA ASP A 194 -10.21 -0.73 -20.04
C ASP A 194 -9.39 0.40 -19.40
N ARG A 195 -9.24 1.53 -20.11
CA ARG A 195 -8.67 2.81 -19.63
C ARG A 195 -9.73 3.90 -19.77
N PRO A 196 -10.74 3.91 -18.88
CA PRO A 196 -11.98 4.63 -19.10
C PRO A 196 -11.84 6.16 -19.00
N ASP A 197 -10.70 6.68 -18.53
CA ASP A 197 -10.48 8.12 -18.37
C ASP A 197 -9.99 8.77 -19.67
N ARG A 198 -10.88 8.79 -20.67
CA ARG A 198 -10.61 9.37 -22.01
C ARG A 198 -10.29 10.86 -21.98
N GLU A 199 -10.76 11.61 -20.98
CA GLU A 199 -10.49 13.04 -20.83
C GLU A 199 -9.03 13.30 -20.38
N LEU A 200 -8.47 12.42 -19.54
CA LEU A 200 -7.08 12.49 -19.09
C LEU A 200 -6.03 12.00 -20.11
N LEU A 201 -6.49 11.43 -21.23
CA LEU A 201 -5.66 10.80 -22.26
C LEU A 201 -5.53 11.63 -23.55
N LEU A 202 -6.30 12.72 -23.66
CA LEU A 202 -6.42 13.53 -24.87
C LEU A 202 -6.34 15.03 -24.56
N GLU A 203 -5.54 15.44 -23.56
CA GLU A 203 -5.08 16.82 -23.54
C GLU A 203 -4.17 17.00 -24.77
N ASN A 204 -4.51 17.94 -25.66
CA ASN A 204 -3.85 18.14 -26.95
C ASN A 204 -2.32 18.37 -26.84
N ASP A 205 -1.81 18.67 -25.64
CA ASP A 205 -0.41 18.92 -25.33
C ASP A 205 0.26 17.79 -24.52
N THR A 206 -0.32 16.59 -24.52
CA THR A 206 0.24 15.41 -23.85
C THR A 206 1.47 14.89 -24.57
N ILE A 207 2.55 14.64 -23.82
CA ILE A 207 3.71 13.85 -24.25
C ILE A 207 3.61 12.47 -23.61
N PHE A 208 4.21 11.46 -24.24
CA PHE A 208 4.13 10.08 -23.75
C PHE A 208 5.46 9.65 -23.16
N PRO A 209 5.46 8.82 -22.10
CA PRO A 209 6.68 8.18 -21.63
C PRO A 209 7.25 7.26 -22.72
N SER A 210 8.48 6.79 -22.55
CA SER A 210 9.11 5.83 -23.48
C SER A 210 8.17 4.67 -23.81
N GLN A 211 8.13 4.34 -25.10
CA GLN A 211 7.36 3.24 -25.68
C GLN A 211 8.23 2.00 -25.92
N ASP A 212 9.50 2.04 -25.49
CA ASP A 212 10.40 0.91 -25.67
C ASP A 212 9.87 -0.30 -24.89
N PRO A 213 9.91 -1.51 -25.48
CA PRO A 213 9.36 -2.71 -24.84
C PRO A 213 9.92 -3.01 -23.46
N GLU A 214 11.13 -2.55 -23.15
CA GLU A 214 11.77 -2.74 -21.84
C GLU A 214 11.02 -2.02 -20.70
N TYR A 215 10.47 -0.82 -20.96
CA TYR A 215 9.77 0.00 -19.95
C TYR A 215 8.27 -0.28 -19.89
N ARG A 216 7.76 -1.24 -20.67
CA ARG A 216 6.32 -1.52 -20.78
C ARG A 216 5.67 -1.78 -19.43
N LEU A 217 6.36 -2.50 -18.53
CA LEU A 217 5.86 -2.79 -17.18
C LEU A 217 5.92 -1.55 -16.31
N LEU A 218 7.00 -0.76 -16.34
CA LEU A 218 7.12 0.46 -15.54
C LEU A 218 6.02 1.48 -15.88
N TYR A 219 5.76 1.70 -17.17
CA TYR A 219 4.79 2.69 -17.62
C TYR A 219 3.37 2.16 -17.78
N GLY A 220 3.14 0.88 -17.43
CA GLY A 220 1.81 0.28 -17.56
C GLY A 220 1.34 0.14 -19.02
N ASN A 221 2.26 0.11 -19.99
CA ASN A 221 1.99 -0.11 -21.42
C ASN A 221 1.77 -1.60 -21.70
N ILE A 222 0.81 -2.20 -21.01
CA ILE A 222 0.49 -3.63 -21.06
C ILE A 222 -1.01 -3.86 -21.26
N GLY A 223 -1.37 -5.07 -21.66
CA GLY A 223 -2.77 -5.46 -21.84
C GLY A 223 -3.52 -5.59 -20.50
N TYR A 224 -4.84 -5.42 -20.52
CA TYR A 224 -5.66 -5.42 -19.31
C TYR A 224 -5.53 -6.70 -18.47
N ALA A 225 -5.51 -7.88 -19.12
CA ALA A 225 -5.32 -9.15 -18.41
C ALA A 225 -3.95 -9.24 -17.73
N GLU A 226 -2.89 -8.77 -18.38
CA GLU A 226 -1.55 -8.72 -17.80
C GLU A 226 -1.48 -7.74 -16.63
N ALA A 227 -2.13 -6.57 -16.73
CA ALA A 227 -2.20 -5.60 -15.64
C ALA A 227 -2.91 -6.17 -14.41
N ASN A 228 -4.03 -6.88 -14.58
CA ASN A 228 -4.73 -7.54 -13.47
C ASN A 228 -3.87 -8.65 -12.82
N ASN A 229 -3.18 -9.44 -13.63
CA ASN A 229 -2.23 -10.46 -13.14
C ASN A 229 -1.07 -9.83 -12.36
N LEU A 230 -0.47 -8.77 -12.89
CA LEU A 230 0.61 -8.05 -12.22
C LEU A 230 0.14 -7.45 -10.89
N TRP A 231 -1.05 -6.84 -10.87
CA TRP A 231 -1.65 -6.24 -9.68
C TRP A 231 -1.81 -7.27 -8.55
N ILE A 232 -2.36 -8.45 -8.84
CA ILE A 232 -2.56 -9.48 -7.80
C ILE A 232 -1.26 -10.17 -7.41
N ASN A 233 -0.33 -10.40 -8.35
CA ASN A 233 0.95 -11.03 -8.06
C ASN A 233 1.79 -10.18 -7.12
N LYS A 234 1.81 -8.85 -7.32
CA LYS A 234 2.45 -7.90 -6.39
C LYS A 234 1.88 -8.00 -4.97
N LEU A 235 0.55 -8.07 -4.85
CA LEU A 235 -0.11 -8.22 -3.54
C LEU A 235 0.24 -9.57 -2.89
N ASN A 236 0.22 -10.66 -3.66
CA ASN A 236 0.54 -11.99 -3.14
C ASN A 236 1.98 -12.07 -2.60
N GLU A 237 2.96 -11.49 -3.30
CA GLU A 237 4.35 -11.43 -2.80
C GLU A 237 4.44 -10.74 -1.44
N VAL A 238 3.70 -9.63 -1.27
CA VAL A 238 3.72 -8.87 -0.01
C VAL A 238 2.97 -9.61 1.09
N ILE A 239 1.83 -10.23 0.78
CA ILE A 239 1.05 -11.06 1.72
C ILE A 239 1.92 -12.20 2.24
N ASP A 240 2.51 -12.99 1.35
CA ASP A 240 3.25 -14.20 1.69
C ASP A 240 4.60 -13.86 2.33
N GLY A 241 5.32 -12.90 1.76
CA GLY A 241 6.68 -12.57 2.19
C GLY A 241 6.74 -11.69 3.44
N TYR A 242 5.77 -10.80 3.64
CA TYR A 242 5.87 -9.70 4.61
C TYR A 242 4.74 -9.75 5.64
N SER A 243 3.62 -10.39 5.31
CA SER A 243 2.48 -10.60 6.21
C SER A 243 2.08 -9.32 6.97
N PRO A 244 1.67 -8.25 6.26
CA PRO A 244 1.18 -7.02 6.89
C PRO A 244 -0.07 -7.29 7.74
N ASP A 245 -0.27 -6.48 8.78
CA ASP A 245 -1.48 -6.48 9.60
C ASP A 245 -2.57 -5.60 9.00
N PHE A 246 -2.17 -4.60 8.20
CA PHE A 246 -3.07 -3.75 7.44
C PHE A 246 -2.53 -3.57 6.01
N ILE A 247 -3.33 -3.94 5.01
CA ILE A 247 -3.11 -3.56 3.61
C ILE A 247 -4.00 -2.35 3.30
N TRP A 248 -3.36 -1.19 3.14
CA TRP A 248 -4.04 0.03 2.74
C TRP A 248 -4.09 0.12 1.21
N MET A 249 -5.26 0.42 0.65
CA MET A 249 -5.54 0.45 -0.78
C MET A 249 -6.06 1.84 -1.20
N ASP A 250 -5.46 2.38 -2.26
CA ASP A 250 -5.87 3.65 -2.86
C ASP A 250 -7.07 3.52 -3.83
N PHE A 251 -7.51 4.65 -4.40
CA PHE A 251 -8.71 4.78 -5.23
C PHE A 251 -8.73 3.91 -6.51
N GLY A 252 -7.55 3.49 -6.99
CA GLY A 252 -7.39 2.80 -8.27
C GLY A 252 -8.07 1.44 -8.38
N GLN A 253 -8.60 0.86 -7.30
CA GLN A 253 -9.13 -0.51 -7.33
C GLN A 253 -10.35 -0.67 -8.24
N ARG A 254 -11.09 0.40 -8.54
CA ARG A 254 -12.20 0.37 -9.53
C ARG A 254 -11.78 -0.10 -10.91
N TYR A 255 -10.51 0.09 -11.28
CA TYR A 255 -10.00 -0.29 -12.60
C TYR A 255 -9.56 -1.76 -12.63
N ILE A 256 -9.55 -2.45 -11.50
CA ILE A 256 -9.19 -3.85 -11.37
C ILE A 256 -10.46 -4.72 -11.44
N LYS A 257 -10.39 -5.77 -12.25
CA LYS A 257 -11.49 -6.71 -12.46
C LYS A 257 -11.91 -7.32 -11.12
N GLU A 258 -13.22 -7.38 -10.89
CA GLU A 258 -13.79 -7.81 -9.62
C GLU A 258 -13.27 -9.17 -9.13
N THR A 259 -13.13 -10.13 -10.03
CA THR A 259 -12.63 -11.47 -9.70
C THR A 259 -11.21 -11.43 -9.11
N TYR A 260 -10.37 -10.48 -9.53
CA TYR A 260 -9.03 -10.30 -8.97
C TYR A 260 -9.10 -9.62 -7.59
N ARG A 261 -9.98 -8.63 -7.43
CA ARG A 261 -10.25 -8.00 -6.13
C ARG A 261 -10.72 -9.02 -5.07
N GLN A 262 -11.64 -9.90 -5.45
CA GLN A 262 -12.10 -11.00 -4.59
C GLN A 262 -10.98 -11.98 -4.27
N GLN A 263 -10.18 -12.36 -5.28
CA GLN A 263 -9.07 -13.30 -5.07
C GLN A 263 -7.98 -12.73 -4.16
N PHE A 264 -7.67 -11.43 -4.27
CA PHE A 264 -6.77 -10.75 -3.35
C PHE A 264 -7.24 -10.88 -1.90
N LEU A 265 -8.51 -10.55 -1.63
CA LEU A 265 -9.08 -10.65 -0.28
C LEU A 265 -9.04 -12.08 0.24
N ALA A 266 -9.40 -13.06 -0.59
CA ALA A 266 -9.33 -14.48 -0.22
C ALA A 266 -7.90 -14.86 0.17
N ASN A 267 -6.90 -14.48 -0.64
CA ASN A 267 -5.50 -14.77 -0.36
C ASN A 267 -5.05 -14.15 0.96
N TYR A 268 -5.38 -12.88 1.19
CA TYR A 268 -4.98 -12.16 2.39
C TYR A 268 -5.64 -12.69 3.66
N PHE A 269 -6.95 -12.92 3.63
CA PHE A 269 -7.70 -13.43 4.79
C PHE A 269 -7.32 -14.87 5.12
N ASN A 270 -7.11 -15.72 4.12
CA ASN A 270 -6.63 -17.08 4.35
C ASN A 270 -5.20 -17.10 4.89
N HIS A 271 -4.33 -16.20 4.42
CA HIS A 271 -3.00 -16.04 5.00
C HIS A 271 -3.09 -15.65 6.47
N ALA A 272 -3.90 -14.64 6.80
CA ALA A 272 -4.11 -14.21 8.17
C ALA A 272 -4.65 -15.32 9.08
N GLN A 273 -5.61 -16.10 8.58
CA GLN A 273 -6.17 -17.27 9.27
C GLN A 273 -5.09 -18.31 9.58
N ARG A 274 -4.24 -18.65 8.61
CA ARG A 274 -3.11 -19.58 8.81
C ARG A 274 -2.08 -19.06 9.81
N GLN A 275 -1.90 -17.74 9.90
CA GLN A 275 -1.01 -17.09 10.86
C GLN A 275 -1.67 -16.86 12.23
N GLY A 276 -2.96 -17.19 12.39
CA GLY A 276 -3.71 -16.94 13.62
C GLY A 276 -3.80 -15.46 14.00
N LYS A 277 -3.89 -14.57 13.01
CA LYS A 277 -3.92 -13.12 13.24
C LYS A 277 -5.13 -12.44 12.60
N GLU A 278 -5.62 -11.39 13.25
CA GLU A 278 -6.61 -10.49 12.67
C GLU A 278 -5.91 -9.45 11.78
N VAL A 279 -6.44 -9.25 10.57
CA VAL A 279 -5.93 -8.29 9.59
C VAL A 279 -6.98 -7.26 9.23
N LEU A 280 -6.52 -6.19 8.57
CA LEU A 280 -7.35 -5.09 8.09
C LEU A 280 -7.08 -4.80 6.61
N VAL A 281 -8.13 -4.37 5.90
CA VAL A 281 -8.08 -3.73 4.59
C VAL A 281 -9.06 -2.57 4.56
N ASN A 282 -8.74 -1.47 3.85
CA ASN A 282 -9.66 -0.35 3.69
C ASN A 282 -10.31 -0.32 2.30
N THR A 283 -11.38 0.45 2.20
CA THR A 283 -12.03 0.85 0.94
C THR A 283 -12.12 2.36 0.86
N LYS A 284 -11.78 2.95 -0.29
CA LYS A 284 -12.15 4.33 -0.65
C LYS A 284 -13.37 4.24 -1.56
N GLY A 285 -14.52 4.80 -1.20
CA GLY A 285 -15.75 4.56 -1.96
C GLY A 285 -16.30 3.13 -1.77
N ASP A 286 -16.54 2.39 -2.87
CA ASP A 286 -17.27 1.12 -2.91
C ASP A 286 -16.52 -0.07 -3.52
N PHE A 287 -15.18 0.00 -3.63
CA PHE A 287 -14.40 -1.06 -4.29
C PHE A 287 -14.37 -2.38 -3.53
N PHE A 288 -14.47 -2.31 -2.20
CA PHE A 288 -14.71 -3.45 -1.33
C PHE A 288 -15.94 -3.18 -0.46
N PRO A 289 -16.76 -4.21 -0.15
CA PRO A 289 -17.90 -4.07 0.75
C PRO A 289 -17.49 -3.53 2.13
N LYS A 290 -18.27 -2.59 2.66
CA LYS A 290 -18.04 -1.98 3.99
C LYS A 290 -18.24 -2.97 5.16
N SER A 291 -18.87 -4.11 4.88
CA SER A 291 -19.02 -5.26 5.78
C SER A 291 -17.69 -5.94 6.09
N LEU A 292 -16.71 -5.87 5.18
CA LEU A 292 -15.40 -6.52 5.31
C LEU A 292 -14.20 -5.56 5.26
N ALA A 293 -14.40 -4.31 4.83
CA ALA A 293 -13.34 -3.32 4.71
C ALA A 293 -13.70 -2.03 5.47
N ILE A 294 -12.70 -1.42 6.11
CA ILE A 294 -12.89 -0.14 6.79
C ILE A 294 -13.00 1.00 5.78
N VAL A 295 -13.91 1.95 6.02
CA VAL A 295 -14.05 3.13 5.16
C VAL A 295 -12.89 4.08 5.41
N ASN A 296 -12.22 4.47 4.34
CA ASN A 296 -11.24 5.55 4.33
C ASN A 296 -11.83 6.81 3.66
N VAL A 297 -11.90 7.90 4.42
CA VAL A 297 -12.28 9.24 3.94
C VAL A 297 -11.04 10.13 3.81
N GLU A 298 -10.34 9.99 2.70
CA GLU A 298 -9.06 10.68 2.44
C GLU A 298 -9.13 12.19 2.67
N ARG A 299 -8.20 12.72 3.48
CA ARG A 299 -8.05 14.15 3.79
C ARG A 299 -9.37 14.83 4.19
N ALA A 300 -10.27 14.06 4.79
CA ALA A 300 -11.59 14.50 5.20
C ALA A 300 -11.96 13.89 6.56
N THR A 301 -13.04 14.38 7.14
CA THR A 301 -13.62 13.88 8.39
C THR A 301 -15.07 13.51 8.16
N MET A 302 -15.61 12.63 8.99
CA MET A 302 -17.05 12.50 9.13
C MET A 302 -17.63 13.78 9.77
N GLN A 303 -18.83 14.17 9.35
CA GLN A 303 -19.47 15.39 9.86
C GLN A 303 -19.88 15.29 11.34
N ASP A 304 -20.22 14.08 11.78
CA ASP A 304 -20.64 13.77 13.15
C ASP A 304 -20.12 12.37 13.54
N ILE A 305 -20.31 11.98 14.80
CA ILE A 305 -20.00 10.64 15.29
C ILE A 305 -20.73 9.58 14.44
N THR A 306 -19.97 8.61 13.94
CA THR A 306 -20.52 7.49 13.19
C THR A 306 -20.53 6.23 14.05
N PRO A 307 -21.51 5.33 13.89
CA PRO A 307 -21.56 4.07 14.63
C PRO A 307 -20.42 3.11 14.22
N ASN A 308 -19.86 3.29 13.03
CA ASN A 308 -18.78 2.45 12.51
C ASN A 308 -17.43 3.16 12.69
N VAL A 309 -16.38 2.38 12.98
CA VAL A 309 -15.00 2.86 12.92
C VAL A 309 -14.64 3.18 11.46
N TRP A 310 -13.92 4.27 11.25
CA TRP A 310 -13.45 4.74 9.96
C TRP A 310 -12.01 5.24 10.10
N ILE A 311 -11.35 5.46 8.97
CA ILE A 311 -10.00 6.01 8.90
C ILE A 311 -9.98 7.22 7.97
N THR A 312 -9.00 8.08 8.19
CA THR A 312 -8.65 9.19 7.30
C THR A 312 -7.15 9.35 7.31
N ASP A 313 -6.62 9.75 6.17
CA ASP A 313 -5.19 10.05 6.02
C ASP A 313 -5.00 11.55 5.92
N PHE A 314 -4.05 12.07 6.69
CA PHE A 314 -3.58 13.45 6.61
C PHE A 314 -2.07 13.46 6.32
N ILE A 315 -1.61 14.54 5.71
CA ILE A 315 -0.19 14.80 5.51
C ILE A 315 0.30 15.84 6.51
N LEU A 316 1.54 15.71 6.95
CA LEU A 316 2.21 16.77 7.69
C LEU A 316 2.63 17.86 6.67
N GLY A 317 2.05 19.06 6.81
CA GLY A 317 2.29 20.18 5.90
C GLY A 317 1.06 20.55 5.06
N GLY A 318 1.05 21.77 4.51
CA GLY A 318 0.02 22.20 3.55
C GLY A 318 0.25 21.61 2.16
N ARG A 319 -0.72 21.76 1.25
CA ARG A 319 -0.42 21.63 -0.18
C ARG A 319 0.72 22.60 -0.46
N MET A 320 1.87 22.07 -0.90
CA MET A 320 2.89 22.94 -1.45
C MET A 320 2.28 23.57 -2.70
N GLU A 321 1.79 24.81 -2.57
CA GLU A 321 1.53 25.70 -3.68
C GLU A 321 2.90 26.05 -4.28
N LEU A 322 3.45 25.11 -5.05
CA LEU A 322 4.68 25.31 -5.80
C LEU A 322 4.37 25.62 -7.25
#